data_AF-A0A1Y1LUQ5-F1
#
_entry.id   AF-A0A1Y1LUQ5-F1
#
_cell.length_a   1.000
_cell.length_b   1.000
_cell.length_c   1.000
_cell.angle_alpha   90.00
_cell.angle_beta   90.00
_cell.angle_gamma   90.00
#
_symmetry.space_group_name_H-M   'P 1'
#
loop_
_entity.id
_entity.type
_entity.pdbx_description
1 polymer ?
#
loop_
_entity_poly.entity_id
_entity_poly.type
_entity_poly.pdbx_seq_one_letter_code
_entity_poly.pdbx_strand_id
1 'polypeptide(L)'
;RVWNNCASFLYIEFDSTNEITDPLDNTRVHPEDYELGRKMAADALELDEEDVKAETDENGPGAIVRKLFKQDEQERVNELVLDEYADQLLTNFNQRKRATLEAISAELQAPYEELRRSFSPLNQSEIFTMFTGETKSSLCEG
;
A
#
# COMPACT_ATOMS: atom_id res chain seq x y z
N ARG A 1 -14.86 -6.56 15.34
CA ARG A 1 -15.32 -7.40 14.20
C ARG A 1 -15.65 -6.55 12.98
N VAL A 2 -16.59 -5.60 13.05
CA VAL A 2 -16.82 -4.67 11.92
C VAL A 2 -15.57 -3.85 11.61
N TRP A 3 -14.94 -3.27 12.63
CA TRP A 3 -13.71 -2.47 12.46
C TRP A 3 -12.60 -3.25 11.74
N ASN A 4 -12.20 -4.43 12.22
CA ASN A 4 -11.16 -5.26 11.59
C ASN A 4 -11.48 -5.64 10.14
N ASN A 5 -12.76 -5.76 9.77
CA ASN A 5 -13.13 -6.13 8.41
C ASN A 5 -13.05 -4.95 7.43
N CYS A 6 -13.11 -3.72 7.94
CA CYS A 6 -13.28 -2.52 7.12
C CYS A 6 -12.11 -1.54 7.20
N ALA A 7 -11.25 -1.65 8.21
CA ALA A 7 -10.25 -0.62 8.50
C ALA A 7 -9.27 -0.37 7.34
N SER A 8 -8.88 -1.38 6.57
CA SER A 8 -7.99 -1.22 5.41
C SER A 8 -8.66 -0.72 4.13
N PHE A 9 -10.00 -0.59 4.12
CA PHE A 9 -10.77 -0.13 2.96
C PHE A 9 -11.31 1.29 3.12
N LEU A 10 -11.16 1.87 4.32
CA LEU A 10 -11.49 3.25 4.63
C LEU A 10 -10.17 3.97 4.89
N TYR A 11 -9.93 5.06 4.16
CA TYR A 11 -8.71 5.83 4.31
C TYR A 11 -9.00 7.28 4.64
N ILE A 12 -8.02 7.92 5.24
CA ILE A 12 -8.02 9.35 5.54
C ILE A 12 -6.83 9.95 4.80
N GLU A 13 -7.07 11.00 4.03
CA GLU A 13 -6.00 11.70 3.33
C GLU A 13 -4.95 12.19 4.34
N PHE A 14 -3.69 11.88 4.06
CA PHE A 14 -2.59 12.25 4.93
C PHE A 14 -2.29 13.74 4.79
N ASP A 15 -2.31 14.46 5.92
CA ASP A 15 -1.93 15.87 6.01
C ASP A 15 -0.63 16.01 6.82
N SER A 16 0.47 16.27 6.10
CA SER A 16 1.80 16.39 6.69
C SER A 16 1.95 17.56 7.67
N THR A 17 1.01 18.51 7.69
CA THR A 17 1.01 19.63 8.65
C THR A 17 0.35 19.28 9.98
N ASN A 18 -0.40 18.19 10.03
CA ASN A 18 -1.13 17.75 11.21
C ASN A 18 -0.45 16.53 11.84
N GLU A 19 0.20 16.76 12.98
CA GLU A 19 0.94 15.74 13.75
C GLU A 19 0.07 14.58 14.24
N ILE A 20 -1.25 14.77 14.31
CA ILE A 20 -2.19 13.73 14.74
C ILE A 20 -2.41 12.69 13.63
N THR A 21 -2.19 13.06 12.35
CA THR A 21 -2.42 12.16 11.23
C THR A 21 -1.31 11.09 11.13
N ASP A 22 -1.70 9.83 10.98
CA ASP A 22 -0.77 8.74 10.68
C ASP A 22 -0.71 8.58 9.15
N PRO A 23 0.49 8.61 8.52
CA PRO A 23 0.61 8.37 7.09
C PRO A 23 0.02 7.03 6.64
N LEU A 24 0.01 6.02 7.51
CA LEU A 24 -0.51 4.70 7.19
C LEU A 24 -2.04 4.68 7.08
N ASP A 25 -2.75 5.68 7.63
CA ASP A 25 -4.20 5.84 7.43
C ASP A 25 -4.53 6.18 5.96
N ASN A 26 -3.55 6.68 5.20
CA ASN A 26 -3.65 6.95 3.77
C ASN A 26 -3.09 5.80 2.91
N THR A 27 -3.08 4.57 3.44
CA THR A 27 -2.61 3.37 2.72
C THR A 27 -3.59 2.22 2.89
N ARG A 28 -3.47 1.17 2.07
CA ARG A 28 -4.24 -0.08 2.25
C ARG A 28 -3.71 -0.98 3.37
N VAL A 29 -2.68 -0.54 4.12
CA VAL A 29 -2.15 -1.32 5.25
C VAL A 29 -3.19 -1.37 6.35
N HIS A 30 -3.51 -2.57 6.83
CA HIS A 30 -4.44 -2.72 7.94
C HIS A 30 -3.78 -2.27 9.26
N PRO A 31 -4.51 -1.63 10.20
CA PRO A 31 -3.93 -1.19 11.48
C PRO A 31 -3.26 -2.28 12.33
N GLU A 32 -3.62 -3.55 12.11
CA GLU A 32 -2.95 -4.70 12.76
C GLU A 32 -1.50 -4.92 12.30
N ASP A 33 -1.14 -4.34 11.15
CA ASP A 33 0.16 -4.45 10.49
C ASP A 33 0.94 -3.11 10.49
N TYR A 34 0.45 -2.07 11.18
CA TYR A 34 1.14 -0.77 11.22
C TYR A 34 2.55 -0.86 11.78
N GLU A 35 2.75 -1.69 12.81
CA GLU A 35 4.07 -1.89 13.38
C GLU A 35 5.05 -2.54 12.37
N LEU A 36 4.53 -3.40 11.51
CA LEU A 36 5.31 -4.01 10.44
C LEU A 36 5.71 -2.96 9.39
N GLY A 37 4.77 -2.09 9.00
CA GLY A 37 5.05 -0.99 8.09
C GLY A 37 6.05 0.02 8.64
N ARG A 38 5.96 0.38 9.93
CA ARG A 38 6.92 1.26 10.60
C ARG A 38 8.32 0.64 10.65
N LYS A 39 8.41 -0.64 10.97
CA LYS A 39 9.68 -1.36 10.99
C LYS A 39 10.29 -1.46 9.58
N MET A 40 9.48 -1.78 8.56
CA MET A 40 9.94 -1.77 7.16
C MET A 40 10.47 -0.38 6.75
N ALA A 41 9.80 0.70 7.15
CA ALA A 41 10.28 2.06 6.88
C ALA A 41 11.59 2.37 7.63
N ALA A 42 11.74 1.92 8.89
CA ALA A 42 12.97 2.09 9.65
C ALA A 42 14.15 1.36 9.01
N ASP A 43 13.93 0.10 8.62
CA ASP A 43 14.94 -0.74 7.98
C ASP A 43 15.34 -0.17 6.60
N ALA A 44 14.37 0.34 5.83
CA ALA A 44 14.63 1.01 4.54
C ALA A 44 15.45 2.31 4.70
N LEU A 45 15.24 3.05 5.79
CA LEU A 45 16.00 4.25 6.12
C LEU A 45 17.35 3.95 6.79
N GLU A 46 17.67 2.68 7.06
CA GLU A 46 18.86 2.25 7.80
C GLU A 46 19.00 2.90 9.19
N LEU A 47 17.86 3.16 9.85
CA LEU A 47 17.85 3.72 11.21
C LEU A 47 18.15 2.63 12.23
N ASP A 48 18.97 2.95 13.22
CA ASP A 48 19.17 2.06 14.36
C ASP A 48 18.03 2.17 15.39
N GLU A 49 18.02 1.27 16.38
CA GLU A 49 16.97 1.27 17.41
C GLU A 49 16.95 2.54 18.28
N GLU A 50 18.10 3.22 18.43
CA GLU A 50 18.19 4.46 19.21
C GLU A 50 17.57 5.62 18.44
N ASP A 51 17.87 5.74 17.15
CA ASP A 51 17.31 6.71 16.22
C ASP A 51 15.78 6.54 16.09
N VAL A 52 15.32 5.30 15.90
CA VAL A 52 13.88 5.00 15.80
C VAL A 52 13.15 5.44 17.06
N LYS A 53 13.73 5.16 18.22
CA LYS A 53 13.14 5.51 19.51
C LYS A 53 13.12 7.01 19.74
N ALA A 54 14.22 7.71 19.45
CA ALA A 54 14.30 9.17 19.58
C ALA A 54 13.22 9.87 18.73
N GLU A 55 13.09 9.46 17.47
CA GLU A 55 12.08 10.00 16.55
C GLU A 55 10.65 9.68 17.00
N THR A 56 10.40 8.45 17.48
CA THR A 56 9.07 8.01 17.92
C THR A 56 8.63 8.69 19.22
N ASP A 57 9.56 8.90 20.16
CA ASP A 57 9.28 9.55 21.44
C ASP A 57 8.98 11.06 21.26
N GLU A 58 9.65 11.73 20.31
CA GLU A 58 9.43 13.14 20.02
C GLU A 58 8.22 13.39 19.11
N ASN A 59 8.13 12.63 18.01
CA ASN A 59 7.19 12.90 16.93
C ASN A 59 6.04 11.89 16.85
N GLY A 60 5.95 10.94 17.78
CA GLY A 60 4.90 9.93 17.85
C GLY A 60 5.10 8.71 16.92
N PRO A 61 4.18 7.75 16.94
CA PRO A 61 4.37 6.43 16.32
C PRO A 61 4.47 6.45 14.78
N GLY A 62 3.87 7.45 14.11
CA GLY A 62 3.96 7.62 12.66
C GLY A 62 5.24 8.34 12.18
N ALA A 63 6.16 8.70 13.08
CA ALA A 63 7.31 9.54 12.78
C ALA A 63 8.22 8.97 11.69
N ILE A 64 8.50 7.67 11.74
CA ILE A 64 9.41 7.01 10.81
C ILE A 64 8.84 7.01 9.39
N VAL A 65 7.56 6.66 9.24
CA VAL A 65 6.87 6.66 7.93
C VAL A 65 6.74 8.09 7.41
N ARG A 66 6.48 9.08 8.28
CA ARG A 66 6.50 10.51 7.90
C ARG A 66 7.87 10.93 7.39
N LYS A 67 8.95 10.49 8.04
CA LYS A 67 10.32 10.79 7.65
C LYS A 67 10.63 10.22 6.26
N LEU A 68 10.25 8.97 6.01
CA LEU A 68 10.36 8.33 4.69
C LEU A 68 9.67 9.17 3.61
N PHE A 69 8.40 9.54 3.81
CA PHE A 69 7.63 10.34 2.83
C PHE A 69 8.18 11.76 2.66
N LYS A 70 8.69 12.37 3.73
CA LYS A 70 9.24 13.73 3.70
C LYS A 70 10.58 13.79 2.97
N GLN A 71 11.36 12.72 3.02
CA GLN A 71 12.67 12.62 2.37
C GLN A 71 12.58 12.17 0.91
N ASP A 72 11.39 11.81 0.43
CA ASP A 72 11.16 11.22 -0.90
C ASP A 72 11.97 9.92 -1.12
N GLU A 73 12.20 9.17 -0.04
CA GLU A 73 13.03 7.95 -0.03
C GLU A 73 12.18 6.66 -0.16
N GLN A 74 10.92 6.78 -0.58
CA GLN A 74 10.00 5.64 -0.73
C GLN A 74 10.57 4.51 -1.63
N GLU A 75 11.42 4.84 -2.61
CA GLU A 75 12.04 3.85 -3.49
C GLU A 75 12.99 2.88 -2.75
N ARG A 76 13.57 3.29 -1.62
CA ARG A 76 14.49 2.46 -0.81
C ARG A 76 13.81 1.21 -0.26
N VAL A 77 12.48 1.22 -0.11
CA VAL A 77 11.72 0.05 0.35
C VAL A 77 11.89 -1.14 -0.61
N ASN A 78 12.17 -0.90 -1.91
CA ASN A 78 12.44 -1.95 -2.89
C ASN A 78 13.81 -2.63 -2.73
N GLU A 79 14.73 -2.03 -1.96
CA GLU A 79 16.05 -2.61 -1.69
C GLU A 79 15.99 -3.72 -0.62
N LEU A 80 14.87 -3.79 0.12
CA LEU A 80 14.65 -4.78 1.15
C LEU A 80 14.42 -6.19 0.55
N VAL A 81 15.14 -7.18 1.08
CA VAL A 81 14.94 -8.59 0.73
C VAL A 81 13.76 -9.15 1.52
N LEU A 82 12.55 -8.99 0.99
CA LEU A 82 11.30 -9.37 1.67
C LEU A 82 11.19 -10.86 2.02
N ASP A 83 11.83 -11.74 1.25
CA ASP A 83 11.84 -13.18 1.52
C ASP A 83 12.59 -13.50 2.82
N GLU A 84 13.78 -12.91 3.02
CA GLU A 84 14.54 -13.06 4.27
C GLU A 84 13.79 -12.47 5.46
N TYR A 85 13.13 -11.33 5.26
CA TYR A 85 12.29 -10.71 6.28
C TYR A 85 11.13 -11.65 6.68
N ALA A 86 10.46 -12.25 5.70
CA ALA A 86 9.36 -13.19 5.96
C ALA A 86 9.84 -14.43 6.72
N ASP A 87 11.03 -14.95 6.42
CA ASP A 87 11.62 -16.09 7.10
C ASP A 87 11.98 -15.77 8.56
N GLN A 88 12.49 -14.57 8.84
CA GLN A 88 12.72 -14.08 10.21
C GLN A 88 11.42 -13.95 10.99
N LEU A 89 10.36 -13.41 10.35
CA LEU A 89 9.05 -13.27 10.97
C LEU A 89 8.43 -14.64 11.32
N LEU A 90 8.59 -15.62 10.43
CA LEU A 90 8.15 -16.99 10.66
C LEU A 90 8.94 -17.65 11.80
N THR A 91 10.26 -17.47 11.83
CA THR A 91 11.13 -18.10 12.84
C THR A 91 10.91 -17.51 14.23
N ASN A 92 10.79 -16.19 14.34
CA ASN A 92 10.72 -15.49 15.62
C ASN A 92 9.29 -15.40 16.18
N PHE A 93 8.29 -15.28 15.30
CA PHE A 93 6.90 -15.00 15.71
C PHE A 93 5.89 -16.03 15.17
N ASN A 94 6.32 -17.02 14.38
CA ASN A 94 5.46 -18.02 13.75
C ASN A 94 4.34 -17.40 12.89
N GLN A 95 4.63 -16.26 12.25
CA GLN A 95 3.68 -15.57 11.37
C GLN A 95 4.09 -15.70 9.90
N ARG A 96 3.14 -16.06 9.04
CA ARG A 96 3.34 -16.17 7.59
C ARG A 96 2.73 -14.95 6.90
N LYS A 97 3.50 -13.87 6.75
CA LYS A 97 3.02 -12.57 6.22
C LYS A 97 3.76 -12.08 4.97
N ARG A 98 4.32 -12.98 4.16
CA ARG A 98 5.06 -12.62 2.93
C ARG A 98 4.25 -11.71 1.98
N ALA A 99 3.02 -12.10 1.66
CA ALA A 99 2.14 -11.30 0.80
C ALA A 99 1.74 -9.96 1.46
N THR A 100 1.61 -9.93 2.78
CA THR A 100 1.35 -8.70 3.53
C THR A 100 2.54 -7.75 3.46
N LEU A 101 3.79 -8.25 3.57
CA LEU A 101 5.01 -7.47 3.40
C LEU A 101 5.10 -6.87 1.99
N GLU A 102 4.81 -7.65 0.95
CA GLU A 102 4.76 -7.16 -0.44
C GLU A 102 3.72 -6.04 -0.59
N ALA A 103 2.53 -6.22 -0.02
CA ALA A 103 1.47 -5.20 -0.06
C ALA A 103 1.88 -3.93 0.70
N ILE A 104 2.48 -4.06 1.88
CA ILE A 104 3.00 -2.92 2.64
C ILE A 104 4.09 -2.19 1.85
N SER A 105 5.01 -2.93 1.23
CA SER A 105 6.08 -2.36 0.39
C SER A 105 5.51 -1.50 -0.74
N ALA A 106 4.53 -2.03 -1.48
CA ALA A 106 3.89 -1.32 -2.57
C ALA A 106 3.13 -0.08 -2.09
N GLU A 107 2.42 -0.18 -0.96
CA GLU A 107 1.66 0.93 -0.39
C GLU A 107 2.54 2.03 0.22
N LEU A 108 3.70 1.69 0.78
CA LEU A 108 4.70 2.68 1.21
C LEU A 108 5.32 3.40 0.01
N GLN A 109 5.46 2.70 -1.14
CA GLN A 109 5.96 3.29 -2.36
C GLN A 109 4.96 4.27 -3.00
N ALA A 110 3.72 3.81 -3.19
CA ALA A 110 2.65 4.56 -3.83
C ALA A 110 1.33 4.31 -3.09
N PRO A 111 1.01 5.15 -2.09
CA PRO A 111 -0.21 4.99 -1.31
C PRO A 111 -1.45 5.00 -2.19
N TYR A 112 -2.33 4.01 -2.01
CA TYR A 112 -3.57 3.87 -2.78
C TYR A 112 -3.41 3.89 -4.32
N GLU A 113 -2.31 3.37 -4.87
CA GLU A 113 -2.12 3.28 -6.33
C GLU A 113 -3.34 2.67 -7.03
N GLU A 114 -3.65 3.15 -8.24
CA GLU A 114 -4.76 2.66 -9.06
C GLU A 114 -4.46 1.25 -9.59
N LEU A 115 -5.09 0.24 -8.98
CA LEU A 115 -4.93 -1.17 -9.36
C LEU A 115 -5.95 -1.63 -10.42
N ARG A 116 -6.94 -0.79 -10.78
CA ARG A 116 -7.91 -1.15 -11.83
C ARG A 116 -7.23 -1.15 -13.18
N ARG A 117 -7.74 -2.03 -14.06
CA ARG A 117 -7.40 -1.96 -15.48
C ARG A 117 -7.79 -0.59 -16.03
N SER A 118 -6.97 -0.08 -16.95
CA SER A 118 -7.27 1.15 -17.66
C SER A 118 -8.68 1.11 -18.23
N PHE A 119 -9.36 2.26 -18.17
CA PHE A 119 -10.66 2.42 -18.79
C PHE A 119 -10.57 2.06 -20.29
N SER A 120 -11.36 1.08 -20.71
CA SER A 120 -11.42 0.67 -22.10
C SER A 120 -12.53 1.45 -22.82
N PRO A 121 -12.20 2.32 -23.79
CA PRO A 121 -13.23 2.91 -24.63
C PRO A 121 -13.92 1.82 -25.46
N LEU A 122 -15.18 2.06 -25.82
CA LEU A 122 -15.93 1.13 -26.67
C LEU A 122 -15.24 1.00 -28.03
N ASN A 123 -15.01 -0.23 -28.47
CA ASN A 123 -14.51 -0.49 -29.81
C ASN A 123 -15.64 -0.35 -30.86
N GLN A 124 -15.28 -0.26 -32.14
CA GLN A 124 -16.29 -0.05 -33.21
C GLN A 124 -17.39 -1.10 -33.22
N SER A 125 -17.09 -2.36 -32.91
CA SER A 125 -18.10 -3.44 -32.87
C SER A 125 -19.02 -3.33 -31.66
N GLU A 126 -18.52 -2.89 -30.51
CA GLU A 126 -19.31 -2.59 -29.32
C GLU A 126 -20.21 -1.37 -29.56
N ILE A 127 -19.67 -0.31 -30.18
CA ILE A 127 -20.44 0.88 -30.58
C ILE A 127 -21.56 0.47 -31.54
N PHE A 128 -21.24 -0.33 -32.56
CA PHE A 128 -22.23 -0.84 -33.50
C PHE A 128 -23.33 -1.62 -32.78
N THR A 129 -22.95 -2.60 -31.95
CA THR A 129 -23.89 -3.41 -31.17
C THR A 129 -24.75 -2.56 -30.25
N MET A 130 -24.18 -1.54 -29.61
CA MET A 130 -24.89 -0.63 -28.71
C MET A 130 -25.94 0.21 -29.45
N PHE A 131 -25.67 0.64 -30.68
CA PHE A 131 -26.61 1.46 -31.46
C PHE A 131 -27.63 0.66 -32.28
N THR A 132 -27.27 -0.53 -32.76
CA THR A 132 -28.14 -1.32 -33.66
C THR A 132 -28.81 -2.49 -32.96
N GLY A 133 -28.28 -2.95 -31.82
CA GLY A 133 -28.66 -4.21 -31.19
C GLY A 133 -28.14 -5.45 -31.93
N GLU A 134 -27.46 -5.26 -33.07
CA GLU A 134 -26.93 -6.35 -33.89
C GLU A 134 -25.58 -6.82 -33.35
N THR A 135 -25.39 -8.12 -33.31
CA THR A 135 -24.16 -8.79 -32.89
C THR A 135 -23.46 -9.40 -34.10
N LYS A 136 -22.20 -9.81 -33.95
CA LYS A 136 -21.46 -10.54 -35.01
C LYS A 136 -22.16 -11.81 -35.49
N SER A 137 -23.08 -12.37 -34.69
CA SER A 137 -23.88 -13.54 -35.07
C SER A 137 -25.17 -13.20 -35.81
N SER A 138 -25.73 -12.00 -35.62
CA SER A 138 -26.96 -11.58 -36.32
C SER A 138 -26.66 -10.78 -37.59
N LEU A 139 -25.52 -10.09 -37.64
CA LEU A 139 -25.01 -9.41 -38.82
C LEU A 139 -23.49 -9.60 -38.95
N CYS A 140 -23.05 -10.26 -40.03
CA CYS A 140 -21.65 -10.47 -40.35
C CYS A 140 -21.32 -10.04 -41.78
N GLU A 141 -20.03 -9.86 -42.09
CA GLU A 141 -19.56 -9.69 -43.47
C GLU A 141 -19.94 -10.93 -44.30
N GLY A 142 -20.35 -10.69 -45.55
CA GLY A 142 -20.77 -11.73 -46.49
C GLY A 142 -19.62 -12.36 -47.25
#